data_AF-A0A7S1P132-F1
#
_entry.id   AF-A0A7S1P132-F1
#
_cell.length_a   1.000
_cell.length_b   1.000
_cell.length_c   1.000
_cell.angle_alpha   90.00
_cell.angle_beta   90.00
_cell.angle_gamma   90.00
#
_symmetry.space_group_name_H-M   'P 1'
#
loop_
_entity.id
_entity.type
_entity.pdbx_description
1 polymer ?
#
loop_
_entity_poly.entity_id
_entity_poly.type
_entity_poly.pdbx_seq_one_letter_code
_entity_poly.pdbx_strand_id
1 'polypeptide(L)'
;QDPQDPHLYIAHSPLFKWGGDCKVIDEDGGFDGFAGFDGQVSRLSGESFDELEIVLSNLPVSNHDHGVNGLQFDNECNLYVNVGGNTNLGWPGCGIGALPETHYSGSLLKVEVRNPETSKEIEYVYYKTREKVNKPNQVEGDRYDASSDVKGVTIWSQGYRNTFDSVFTTKGETYLVDNGSNPGYGKSVVAPPMSEGCEADDFDTWDEIPDKHPKMNPFFLPKPYDTQAEDDEDKNCQPPLGADPYEWDHLFKSYEGAYHGQPNPARARNLKDIRQWHFMDRSEISPGEMDIEPGWPVESATGGITEYRGSCFGGKIRGDLLVSKWNKEIYLIDLPDETGGNDELEIKTLVSPGGHLDIVYGPACSIVMLDYKGGTLNIAVPNNDALDAYENDDKPVVFDILPWRAPTNRNIPIVLGGRHFTKDGREPSKVVIAGEIKADIKLYDNMRIEAVIPGGDADDNTVGEFLDVEVHFDDGTTSKLPHAFLFIDVPTF
;
A
#
# COMPACT_ATOMS: atom_id res chain seq x y z
N GLN A 1 15.87 12.82 -9.61
CA GLN A 1 16.72 12.04 -10.54
C GLN A 1 16.91 12.88 -11.81
N ASP A 2 17.91 12.66 -12.67
CA ASP A 2 17.83 13.09 -14.08
C ASP A 2 16.71 12.24 -14.72
N PRO A 3 15.70 12.82 -15.38
CA PRO A 3 14.64 12.04 -16.04
C PRO A 3 15.17 11.08 -17.13
N GLN A 4 16.42 11.22 -17.58
CA GLN A 4 17.07 10.29 -18.50
C GLN A 4 17.70 9.07 -17.80
N ASP A 5 17.71 9.05 -16.47
CA ASP A 5 18.20 7.95 -15.64
C ASP A 5 17.07 7.44 -14.73
N PRO A 6 16.12 6.66 -15.28
CA PRO A 6 14.98 6.17 -14.53
C PRO A 6 15.42 5.12 -13.50
N HIS A 7 14.87 5.22 -12.30
CA HIS A 7 15.07 4.23 -11.24
C HIS A 7 13.77 3.47 -11.02
N LEU A 8 13.85 2.15 -10.88
CA LEU A 8 12.70 1.31 -10.61
C LEU A 8 12.75 0.80 -9.17
N TYR A 9 11.74 1.14 -8.36
CA TYR A 9 11.58 0.57 -7.03
C TYR A 9 10.69 -0.68 -7.13
N ILE A 10 11.14 -1.78 -6.52
CA ILE A 10 10.49 -3.08 -6.60
C ILE A 10 10.36 -3.64 -5.19
N ALA A 11 9.13 -3.90 -4.77
CA ALA A 11 8.86 -4.79 -3.67
C ALA A 11 8.87 -6.23 -4.17
N HIS A 12 9.54 -7.13 -3.44
CA HIS A 12 9.56 -8.54 -3.78
C HIS A 12 9.61 -9.41 -2.52
N SER A 13 9.00 -10.59 -2.62
CA SER A 13 8.85 -11.54 -1.52
C SER A 13 8.68 -12.95 -2.09
N PRO A 14 9.33 -13.97 -1.52
CA PRO A 14 9.09 -15.35 -1.90
C PRO A 14 7.81 -15.88 -1.22
N LEU A 15 6.69 -15.88 -1.94
CA LEU A 15 5.42 -16.42 -1.46
C LEU A 15 5.43 -17.94 -1.45
N PHE A 16 4.70 -18.55 -0.51
CA PHE A 16 4.59 -20.01 -0.32
C PHE A 16 5.94 -20.72 -0.14
N LYS A 17 6.99 -20.00 0.28
CA LYS A 17 8.37 -20.52 0.32
C LYS A 17 8.50 -21.81 1.13
N TRP A 18 7.75 -21.95 2.21
CA TRP A 18 7.72 -23.14 3.06
C TRP A 18 6.41 -23.93 2.93
N GLY A 19 5.77 -23.88 1.76
CA GLY A 19 4.71 -24.81 1.37
C GLY A 19 3.27 -24.36 1.60
N GLY A 20 3.01 -23.17 2.18
CA GLY A 20 1.63 -22.67 2.28
C GLY A 20 0.79 -23.23 3.41
N ASP A 21 1.33 -24.08 4.27
CA ASP A 21 0.57 -24.74 5.35
C ASP A 21 1.48 -24.91 6.57
N CYS A 22 0.93 -25.42 7.68
CA CYS A 22 1.68 -25.90 8.83
C CYS A 22 2.58 -27.12 8.54
N LYS A 23 2.46 -27.71 7.34
CA LYS A 23 3.14 -28.96 6.96
C LYS A 23 4.58 -28.73 6.51
N VAL A 24 5.34 -27.96 7.26
CA VAL A 24 6.81 -27.97 7.15
C VAL A 24 7.39 -29.23 7.82
N ILE A 25 6.66 -30.35 7.69
CA ILE A 25 6.97 -31.67 8.24
C ILE A 25 7.02 -32.60 7.02
N ASP A 26 8.21 -32.84 6.48
CA ASP A 26 8.40 -34.00 5.61
C ASP A 26 8.07 -35.27 6.40
N GLU A 27 7.72 -36.37 5.71
CA GLU A 27 7.31 -37.66 6.31
C GLU A 27 8.35 -38.25 7.31
N ASP A 28 9.58 -37.72 7.30
CA ASP A 28 10.69 -38.05 8.21
C ASP A 28 10.91 -37.06 9.38
N GLY A 29 10.03 -36.06 9.57
CA GLY A 29 10.11 -35.09 10.67
C GLY A 29 11.09 -33.92 10.47
N GLY A 30 11.50 -33.64 9.24
CA GLY A 30 12.46 -32.58 8.90
C GLY A 30 11.83 -31.19 8.79
N PHE A 31 11.40 -30.61 9.91
CA PHE A 31 11.29 -29.15 10.01
C PHE A 31 12.71 -28.60 10.21
N ASP A 32 13.26 -27.83 9.27
CA ASP A 32 14.55 -27.15 9.51
C ASP A 32 14.43 -26.01 10.52
N GLY A 33 13.20 -25.70 10.94
CA GLY A 33 12.89 -24.73 11.98
C GLY A 33 12.95 -23.30 11.51
N PHE A 34 13.28 -23.02 10.24
CA PHE A 34 13.75 -21.70 9.85
C PHE A 34 12.92 -21.05 8.73
N ALA A 35 12.18 -20.01 9.12
CA ALA A 35 11.55 -19.07 8.19
C ALA A 35 12.26 -17.72 8.29
N GLY A 36 12.98 -17.31 7.24
CA GLY A 36 13.64 -15.99 7.20
C GLY A 36 12.66 -14.84 6.99
N PHE A 37 13.07 -13.64 7.36
CA PHE A 37 12.40 -12.40 6.95
C PHE A 37 12.87 -12.05 5.52
N ASP A 38 12.22 -12.63 4.52
CA ASP A 38 12.71 -12.58 3.13
C ASP A 38 12.08 -11.44 2.29
N GLY A 39 11.27 -10.58 2.89
CA GLY A 39 10.66 -9.44 2.20
C GLY A 39 11.67 -8.32 1.99
N GLN A 40 11.64 -7.69 0.82
CA GLN A 40 12.60 -6.66 0.46
C GLN A 40 12.02 -5.64 -0.53
N VAL A 41 12.47 -4.39 -0.37
CA VAL A 41 12.37 -3.34 -1.37
C VAL A 41 13.75 -3.08 -1.96
N SER A 42 13.83 -3.07 -3.29
CA SER A 42 15.06 -2.81 -4.04
C SER A 42 14.86 -1.66 -5.02
N ARG A 43 15.95 -0.99 -5.34
CA ARG A 43 16.01 0.02 -6.40
C ARG A 43 16.92 -0.48 -7.51
N LEU A 44 16.40 -0.54 -8.73
CA LEU A 44 17.17 -0.83 -9.93
C LEU A 44 17.50 0.47 -10.67
N SER A 45 18.74 0.62 -11.13
CA SER A 45 19.23 1.79 -11.90
C SER A 45 20.11 1.37 -13.08
N GLY A 46 20.51 2.35 -13.90
CA GLY A 46 21.29 2.16 -15.11
C GLY A 46 20.44 1.88 -16.35
N GLU A 47 21.03 2.03 -17.54
CA GLU A 47 20.32 1.91 -18.83
C GLU A 47 19.56 0.59 -19.00
N SER A 48 20.02 -0.48 -18.34
CA SER A 48 19.43 -1.82 -18.40
C SER A 48 18.82 -2.30 -17.07
N PHE A 49 18.70 -1.43 -16.05
CA PHE A 49 18.24 -1.78 -14.70
C PHE A 49 19.06 -2.93 -14.06
N ASP A 50 20.36 -2.99 -14.34
CA ASP A 50 21.27 -4.05 -13.88
C ASP A 50 21.99 -3.69 -12.56
N GLU A 51 21.95 -2.43 -12.15
CA GLU A 51 22.43 -2.01 -10.83
C GLU A 51 21.35 -2.23 -9.77
N LEU A 52 21.63 -3.08 -8.77
CA LEU A 52 20.71 -3.35 -7.66
C LEU A 52 21.20 -2.69 -6.39
N GLU A 53 20.34 -1.86 -5.79
CA GLU A 53 20.48 -1.34 -4.44
C GLU A 53 19.36 -1.89 -3.53
N ILE A 54 19.74 -2.35 -2.33
CA ILE A 54 18.78 -2.67 -1.28
C ILE A 54 18.31 -1.35 -0.66
N VAL A 55 17.01 -1.09 -0.74
CA VAL A 55 16.35 0.05 -0.08
C VAL A 55 15.99 -0.35 1.35
N LEU A 56 15.35 -1.50 1.51
CA LEU A 56 14.99 -2.06 2.81
C LEU A 56 14.86 -3.58 2.72
N SER A 57 15.55 -4.33 3.57
CA SER A 57 15.46 -5.81 3.66
C SER A 57 15.06 -6.27 5.06
N ASN A 58 14.89 -7.60 5.21
CA ASN A 58 14.40 -8.25 6.42
C ASN A 58 12.97 -7.86 6.80
N LEU A 59 12.09 -7.69 5.80
CA LEU A 59 10.66 -7.48 6.04
C LEU A 59 9.93 -8.82 6.22
N PRO A 60 8.84 -8.84 7.01
CA PRO A 60 8.09 -10.06 7.20
C PRO A 60 7.32 -10.46 5.95
N VAL A 61 7.19 -11.78 5.75
CA VAL A 61 6.46 -12.40 4.64
C VAL A 61 5.74 -13.62 5.20
N SER A 62 4.45 -13.79 4.88
CA SER A 62 3.74 -14.97 5.35
C SER A 62 4.27 -16.22 4.66
N ASN A 63 4.10 -17.38 5.29
CA ASN A 63 4.33 -18.65 4.61
C ASN A 63 3.12 -19.01 3.72
N HIS A 64 2.56 -18.01 3.02
CA HIS A 64 1.42 -18.16 2.13
C HIS A 64 1.50 -17.08 1.03
N ASP A 65 0.44 -16.31 0.82
CA ASP A 65 0.26 -15.33 -0.24
C ASP A 65 0.34 -13.86 0.22
N HIS A 66 0.77 -13.60 1.46
CA HIS A 66 0.96 -12.23 1.95
C HIS A 66 2.45 -11.86 1.92
N GLY A 67 2.78 -10.74 1.30
CA GLY A 67 4.16 -10.28 1.16
C GLY A 67 4.31 -8.77 1.29
N VAL A 68 5.45 -8.28 0.81
CA VAL A 68 5.66 -6.84 0.58
C VAL A 68 5.05 -6.49 -0.78
N ASN A 69 4.04 -5.63 -0.78
CA ASN A 69 3.19 -5.38 -1.95
C ASN A 69 3.39 -3.95 -2.50
N GLY A 70 2.30 -3.21 -2.75
CA GLY A 70 2.31 -1.86 -3.33
C GLY A 70 3.30 -0.88 -2.69
N LEU A 71 3.84 -0.01 -3.54
CA LEU A 71 4.82 1.02 -3.21
C LEU A 71 4.33 2.37 -3.71
N GLN A 72 4.41 3.39 -2.86
CA GLN A 72 3.93 4.72 -3.22
C GLN A 72 4.78 5.82 -2.58
N PHE A 73 5.08 6.89 -3.33
CA PHE A 73 5.76 8.06 -2.75
C PHE A 73 4.73 9.10 -2.26
N ASP A 74 5.05 9.81 -1.18
CA ASP A 74 4.35 11.04 -0.77
C ASP A 74 4.98 12.29 -1.43
N ASN A 75 4.51 13.48 -1.05
CA ASN A 75 5.06 14.75 -1.55
C ASN A 75 6.41 15.12 -0.91
N GLU A 76 6.77 14.52 0.22
CA GLU A 76 8.04 14.69 0.92
C GLU A 76 9.13 13.74 0.39
N CYS A 77 8.79 12.91 -0.61
CA CYS A 77 9.62 11.86 -1.18
C CYS A 77 9.95 10.72 -0.20
N ASN A 78 9.11 10.49 0.82
CA ASN A 78 9.15 9.25 1.60
C ASN A 78 8.48 8.13 0.79
N LEU A 79 8.98 6.91 0.96
CA LEU A 79 8.42 5.72 0.35
C LEU A 79 7.47 5.03 1.33
N TYR A 80 6.21 4.91 0.94
CA TYR A 80 5.26 4.03 1.59
C TYR A 80 5.37 2.61 1.05
N VAL A 81 5.44 1.65 1.98
CA VAL A 81 5.63 0.22 1.70
C VAL A 81 4.51 -0.58 2.36
N ASN A 82 3.68 -1.23 1.56
CA ASN A 82 2.65 -2.12 2.04
C ASN A 82 3.27 -3.45 2.50
N VAL A 83 3.05 -3.84 3.76
CA VAL A 83 3.55 -5.11 4.31
C VAL A 83 2.37 -5.94 4.84
N GLY A 84 2.14 -7.10 4.22
CA GLY A 84 1.10 -8.04 4.64
C GLY A 84 1.30 -8.59 6.05
N GLY A 85 0.20 -9.05 6.64
CA GLY A 85 0.18 -9.78 7.92
C GLY A 85 0.59 -11.23 7.73
N ASN A 86 1.05 -11.87 8.79
CA ASN A 86 1.38 -13.31 8.79
C ASN A 86 0.18 -14.19 9.14
N THR A 87 -0.87 -13.60 9.71
CA THR A 87 -2.04 -14.30 10.22
C THR A 87 -3.31 -13.85 9.52
N ASN A 88 -4.39 -14.61 9.72
CA ASN A 88 -5.70 -14.24 9.23
C ASN A 88 -6.30 -13.09 10.05
N LEU A 89 -6.29 -13.25 11.39
CA LEU A 89 -6.97 -12.39 12.36
C LEU A 89 -6.22 -12.32 13.71
N GLY A 90 -4.88 -12.42 13.69
CA GLY A 90 -4.00 -12.38 14.86
C GLY A 90 -3.50 -13.75 15.33
N TRP A 91 -4.25 -14.83 15.08
CA TRP A 91 -3.83 -16.19 15.41
C TRP A 91 -3.00 -16.84 14.28
N PRO A 92 -1.84 -17.47 14.58
CA PRO A 92 -1.08 -18.25 13.60
C PRO A 92 -1.86 -19.51 13.19
N GLY A 93 -2.65 -19.42 12.13
CA GLY A 93 -3.45 -20.52 11.59
C GLY A 93 -2.76 -21.27 10.45
N CYS A 94 -3.05 -22.57 10.31
CA CYS A 94 -2.45 -23.40 9.27
C CYS A 94 -2.84 -22.99 7.85
N GLY A 95 -4.07 -22.50 7.65
CA GLY A 95 -4.52 -22.04 6.34
C GLY A 95 -3.72 -20.86 5.78
N ILE A 96 -2.90 -20.20 6.60
CA ILE A 96 -2.04 -19.07 6.19
C ILE A 96 -0.56 -19.29 6.52
N GLY A 97 -0.16 -20.56 6.69
CA GLY A 97 1.24 -20.94 6.87
C GLY A 97 1.78 -20.79 8.30
N ALA A 98 0.91 -20.48 9.27
CA ALA A 98 1.13 -20.55 10.72
C ALA A 98 2.29 -19.72 11.31
N LEU A 99 2.82 -18.76 10.57
CA LEU A 99 3.79 -17.83 11.14
C LEU A 99 3.05 -16.84 12.07
N PRO A 100 3.62 -16.52 13.24
CA PRO A 100 3.08 -15.46 14.08
C PRO A 100 3.27 -14.08 13.43
N GLU A 101 2.47 -13.12 13.89
CA GLU A 101 2.71 -11.71 13.60
C GLU A 101 4.03 -11.23 14.23
N THR A 102 4.61 -10.18 13.62
CA THR A 102 5.88 -9.56 14.00
C THR A 102 5.74 -8.04 14.06
N HIS A 103 6.79 -7.31 14.45
CA HIS A 103 6.71 -5.84 14.58
C HIS A 103 6.18 -5.14 13.32
N TYR A 104 6.62 -5.51 12.12
CA TYR A 104 6.26 -4.80 10.88
C TYR A 104 5.16 -5.47 10.04
N SER A 105 4.63 -6.63 10.43
CA SER A 105 3.61 -7.32 9.64
C SER A 105 2.23 -6.65 9.80
N GLY A 106 1.43 -6.66 8.73
CA GLY A 106 0.09 -6.06 8.70
C GLY A 106 0.12 -4.53 8.87
N SER A 107 1.02 -3.87 8.15
CA SER A 107 1.27 -2.43 8.29
C SER A 107 1.60 -1.72 6.97
N LEU A 108 1.42 -0.40 6.98
CA LEU A 108 1.97 0.51 5.98
C LEU A 108 3.19 1.19 6.59
N LEU A 109 4.37 0.99 6.01
CA LEU A 109 5.61 1.61 6.49
C LEU A 109 5.83 2.95 5.80
N LYS A 110 6.38 3.93 6.52
CA LYS A 110 7.04 5.13 5.97
C LYS A 110 8.55 4.94 6.02
N VAL A 111 9.18 4.99 4.86
CA VAL A 111 10.63 4.85 4.69
C VAL A 111 11.21 6.16 4.16
N GLU A 112 12.09 6.78 4.95
CA GLU A 112 12.79 8.03 4.61
C GLU A 112 13.96 7.75 3.64
N VAL A 113 13.67 7.33 2.41
CA VAL A 113 14.71 6.85 1.45
C VAL A 113 15.74 7.90 1.04
N ARG A 114 15.53 9.17 1.39
CA ARG A 114 16.48 10.27 1.17
C ARG A 114 17.36 10.57 2.38
N ASN A 115 16.98 10.10 3.55
CA ASN A 115 17.77 10.29 4.76
C ASN A 115 18.97 9.32 4.71
N PRO A 116 20.23 9.81 4.72
CA PRO A 116 21.42 8.97 4.63
C PRO A 116 21.62 8.07 5.86
N GLU A 117 20.94 8.36 6.97
CA GLU A 117 20.95 7.54 8.18
C GLU A 117 19.91 6.42 8.15
N THR A 118 19.00 6.39 7.16
CA THR A 118 17.96 5.36 7.04
C THR A 118 18.57 3.97 6.95
N SER A 119 18.08 3.08 7.80
CA SER A 119 18.50 1.68 7.83
C SER A 119 18.06 0.97 6.56
N LYS A 120 18.99 0.21 5.95
CA LYS A 120 18.72 -0.61 4.75
C LYS A 120 18.27 -2.03 5.08
N GLU A 121 18.35 -2.40 6.35
CA GLU A 121 18.00 -3.72 6.86
C GLU A 121 17.28 -3.52 8.20
N ILE A 122 16.16 -4.22 8.38
CA ILE A 122 15.52 -4.29 9.69
C ILE A 122 16.36 -5.18 10.61
N GLU A 123 16.81 -4.60 11.71
CA GLU A 123 17.46 -5.33 12.79
C GLU A 123 16.43 -5.68 13.87
N TYR A 124 16.41 -6.95 14.27
CA TYR A 124 15.52 -7.47 15.30
C TYR A 124 16.26 -7.71 16.61
N VAL A 125 15.53 -7.54 17.71
CA VAL A 125 15.98 -7.87 19.07
C VAL A 125 14.95 -8.73 19.77
N TYR A 126 15.36 -9.54 20.74
CA TYR A 126 14.39 -10.17 21.64
C TYR A 126 13.69 -9.08 22.46
N TYR A 127 12.36 -9.11 22.52
CA TYR A 127 11.61 -8.00 23.12
C TYR A 127 11.93 -7.80 24.61
N LYS A 128 12.14 -8.89 25.37
CA LYS A 128 12.47 -8.89 26.81
C LYS A 128 13.87 -8.38 27.11
N THR A 129 14.88 -8.94 26.45
CA THR A 129 16.29 -8.70 26.78
C THR A 129 16.91 -7.56 25.98
N ARG A 130 16.27 -7.19 24.86
CA ARG A 130 16.80 -6.27 23.84
C ARG A 130 18.10 -6.74 23.20
N GLU A 131 18.46 -8.02 23.37
CA GLU A 131 19.63 -8.61 22.73
C GLU A 131 19.38 -8.78 21.23
N LYS A 132 20.39 -8.46 20.41
CA LYS A 132 20.33 -8.56 18.95
C LYS A 132 20.15 -10.01 18.51
N VAL A 133 19.23 -10.21 17.56
CA VAL A 133 18.99 -11.50 16.92
C VAL A 133 19.81 -11.57 15.63
N ASN A 134 20.88 -12.38 15.64
CA ASN A 134 21.81 -12.46 14.49
C ASN A 134 21.22 -13.15 13.26
N LYS A 135 20.24 -14.04 13.44
CA LYS A 135 19.58 -14.79 12.36
C LYS A 135 18.08 -14.87 12.67
N PRO A 136 17.32 -13.78 12.45
CA PRO A 136 15.93 -13.71 12.84
C PRO A 136 15.10 -14.76 12.09
N ASN A 137 14.26 -15.46 12.84
CA ASN A 137 13.45 -16.57 12.38
C ASN A 137 11.97 -16.28 12.67
N GLN A 138 11.15 -16.10 11.64
CA GLN A 138 9.75 -15.72 11.74
C GLN A 138 8.90 -16.73 12.52
N VAL A 139 9.33 -18.00 12.64
CA VAL A 139 8.64 -18.99 13.49
C VAL A 139 8.61 -18.55 14.97
N GLU A 140 9.60 -17.75 15.38
CA GLU A 140 9.71 -17.09 16.68
C GLU A 140 9.44 -15.57 16.59
N GLY A 141 8.78 -15.13 15.53
CA GLY A 141 8.63 -13.71 15.20
C GLY A 141 7.87 -12.90 16.25
N ASP A 142 6.98 -13.55 17.01
CA ASP A 142 6.26 -12.96 18.15
C ASP A 142 7.15 -12.72 19.38
N ARG A 143 8.38 -13.24 19.40
CA ARG A 143 9.38 -13.00 20.46
C ARG A 143 10.30 -11.84 20.14
N TYR A 144 10.17 -11.25 18.97
CA TYR A 144 11.02 -10.18 18.51
C TYR A 144 10.36 -8.81 18.63
N ASP A 145 11.21 -7.79 18.58
CA ASP A 145 10.85 -6.41 18.37
C ASP A 145 11.85 -5.77 17.38
N ALA A 146 11.51 -4.64 16.80
CA ALA A 146 12.47 -3.85 16.04
C ALA A 146 13.53 -3.26 16.98
N SER A 147 14.79 -3.26 16.55
CA SER A 147 15.88 -2.60 17.26
C SER A 147 15.66 -1.09 17.28
N SER A 148 16.02 -0.43 18.39
CA SER A 148 16.03 1.04 18.45
C SER A 148 17.05 1.69 17.52
N ASP A 149 17.95 0.89 16.95
CA ASP A 149 18.96 1.31 15.99
C ASP A 149 18.43 1.38 14.55
N VAL A 150 17.23 0.84 14.28
CA VAL A 150 16.54 1.06 13.00
C VAL A 150 16.13 2.53 12.90
N LYS A 151 16.63 3.24 11.89
CA LYS A 151 16.37 4.66 11.63
C LYS A 151 15.66 4.85 10.30
N GLY A 152 14.82 5.89 10.22
CA GLY A 152 14.13 6.27 8.98
C GLY A 152 13.10 5.25 8.48
N VAL A 153 12.69 4.28 9.32
CA VAL A 153 11.64 3.32 9.02
C VAL A 153 10.64 3.31 10.18
N THR A 154 9.42 3.77 9.92
CA THR A 154 8.36 3.86 10.91
C THR A 154 7.10 3.19 10.40
N ILE A 155 6.28 2.66 11.30
CA ILE A 155 4.91 2.25 10.95
C ILE A 155 4.07 3.52 10.82
N TRP A 156 3.57 3.79 9.63
CA TRP A 156 2.69 4.92 9.36
C TRP A 156 1.26 4.61 9.81
N SER A 157 0.73 3.46 9.41
CA SER A 157 -0.56 2.94 9.86
C SER A 157 -0.52 1.42 9.91
N GLN A 158 -1.46 0.80 10.63
CA GLN A 158 -1.41 -0.63 10.93
C GLN A 158 -2.78 -1.26 11.14
N GLY A 159 -2.80 -2.57 11.35
CA GLY A 159 -4.03 -3.31 11.56
C GLY A 159 -4.66 -3.74 10.24
N TYR A 160 -3.81 -4.17 9.30
CA TYR A 160 -4.22 -4.73 8.03
C TYR A 160 -3.92 -6.23 7.95
N ARG A 161 -4.62 -6.94 7.07
CA ARG A 161 -4.42 -8.37 6.87
C ARG A 161 -3.44 -8.64 5.72
N ASN A 162 -3.68 -8.07 4.55
CA ASN A 162 -2.79 -8.07 3.40
C ASN A 162 -3.07 -6.86 2.50
N THR A 163 -2.39 -5.74 2.77
CA THR A 163 -2.54 -4.52 1.99
C THR A 163 -1.93 -4.73 0.60
N PHE A 164 -2.77 -5.00 -0.40
CA PHE A 164 -2.27 -5.41 -1.71
C PHE A 164 -1.68 -4.21 -2.46
N ASP A 165 -2.38 -3.08 -2.48
CA ASP A 165 -1.91 -1.89 -3.19
C ASP A 165 -2.36 -0.60 -2.49
N SER A 166 -1.67 0.51 -2.77
CA SER A 166 -1.97 1.82 -2.21
C SER A 166 -1.74 2.95 -3.21
N VAL A 167 -2.48 4.04 -3.04
CA VAL A 167 -2.37 5.25 -3.86
C VAL A 167 -2.27 6.48 -2.97
N PHE A 168 -1.33 7.37 -3.32
CA PHE A 168 -1.22 8.71 -2.75
C PHE A 168 -1.85 9.69 -3.73
N THR A 169 -2.89 10.38 -3.28
CA THR A 169 -3.79 11.15 -4.14
C THR A 169 -3.35 12.59 -4.29
N THR A 170 -3.95 13.31 -5.24
CA THR A 170 -3.80 14.76 -5.38
C THR A 170 -4.30 15.54 -4.16
N LYS A 171 -5.11 14.93 -3.28
CA LYS A 171 -5.55 15.53 -2.01
C LYS A 171 -4.51 15.39 -0.88
N GLY A 172 -3.37 14.74 -1.14
CA GLY A 172 -2.35 14.47 -0.12
C GLY A 172 -2.72 13.34 0.85
N GLU A 173 -3.67 12.50 0.44
CA GLU A 173 -4.21 11.40 1.24
C GLU A 173 -3.70 10.06 0.69
N THR A 174 -3.55 9.07 1.58
CA THR A 174 -3.17 7.72 1.18
C THR A 174 -4.37 6.80 1.36
N TYR A 175 -4.75 6.11 0.29
CA TYR A 175 -5.77 5.08 0.30
C TYR A 175 -5.15 3.74 -0.07
N LEU A 176 -5.70 2.67 0.49
CA LEU A 176 -5.20 1.33 0.22
C LEU A 176 -6.33 0.32 0.21
N VAL A 177 -6.11 -0.79 -0.48
CA VAL A 177 -6.99 -1.95 -0.47
C VAL A 177 -6.34 -3.10 0.28
N ASP A 178 -7.12 -3.74 1.14
CA ASP A 178 -6.71 -4.83 2.00
C ASP A 178 -7.61 -6.05 1.76
N ASN A 179 -7.02 -7.24 1.67
CA ASN A 179 -7.82 -8.45 1.51
C ASN A 179 -8.49 -8.85 2.83
N GLY A 180 -9.79 -9.16 2.77
CA GLY A 180 -10.59 -9.58 3.92
C GLY A 180 -10.19 -10.94 4.50
N SER A 181 -10.72 -11.26 5.67
CA SER A 181 -10.47 -12.54 6.36
C SER A 181 -11.18 -13.71 5.70
N ASN A 182 -10.55 -14.90 5.76
CA ASN A 182 -11.08 -16.13 5.19
C ASN A 182 -11.38 -17.16 6.28
N PRO A 183 -12.59 -17.75 6.33
CA PRO A 183 -12.90 -18.82 7.26
C PRO A 183 -11.95 -20.02 7.06
N GLY A 184 -11.39 -20.51 8.15
CA GLY A 184 -10.45 -21.63 8.17
C GLY A 184 -8.98 -21.23 8.14
N TYR A 185 -8.66 -19.93 8.02
CA TYR A 185 -7.27 -19.45 7.91
C TYR A 185 -6.68 -19.02 9.25
N GLY A 186 -7.50 -18.85 10.30
CA GLY A 186 -7.03 -18.50 11.64
C GLY A 186 -8.06 -17.70 12.41
N LYS A 187 -8.18 -17.97 13.71
CA LYS A 187 -9.15 -17.34 14.59
C LYS A 187 -8.79 -15.89 14.89
N SER A 188 -9.81 -15.10 15.24
CA SER A 188 -9.61 -13.76 15.75
C SER A 188 -9.01 -13.76 17.16
N VAL A 189 -8.10 -12.82 17.41
CA VAL A 189 -7.71 -12.41 18.76
C VAL A 189 -8.64 -11.26 19.16
N VAL A 190 -9.34 -11.38 20.30
CA VAL A 190 -10.46 -10.49 20.64
C VAL A 190 -10.24 -9.68 21.92
N ALA A 191 -9.17 -9.94 22.64
CA ALA A 191 -8.75 -9.20 23.84
C ALA A 191 -7.30 -9.58 24.21
N PRO A 192 -6.63 -8.79 25.08
CA PRO A 192 -5.40 -9.23 25.72
C PRO A 192 -5.62 -10.50 26.57
N PRO A 193 -4.54 -11.17 27.03
CA PRO A 193 -4.65 -12.22 28.06
C PRO A 193 -5.53 -11.79 29.25
N MET A 194 -6.44 -12.67 29.67
CA MET A 194 -7.41 -12.40 30.76
C MET A 194 -7.45 -13.50 31.84
N SER A 195 -6.58 -14.53 31.75
CA SER A 195 -6.48 -15.56 32.79
C SER A 195 -6.09 -14.94 34.13
N GLU A 196 -6.50 -15.56 35.25
CA GLU A 196 -6.20 -15.04 36.58
C GLU A 196 -4.68 -14.87 36.79
N GLY A 197 -4.24 -13.64 37.06
CA GLY A 197 -2.82 -13.31 37.23
C GLY A 197 -2.04 -13.11 35.94
N CYS A 198 -2.71 -13.00 34.78
CA CYS A 198 -2.12 -12.61 33.51
C CYS A 198 -2.50 -11.18 33.12
N GLU A 199 -1.52 -10.42 32.67
CA GLU A 199 -1.64 -9.11 32.04
C GLU A 199 -1.18 -9.19 30.57
N ALA A 200 -1.42 -8.13 29.80
CA ALA A 200 -0.98 -8.06 28.40
C ALA A 200 0.54 -8.22 28.22
N ASP A 201 1.32 -7.73 29.18
CA ASP A 201 2.79 -7.83 29.20
C ASP A 201 3.28 -9.28 29.42
N ASP A 202 2.43 -10.16 29.96
CA ASP A 202 2.76 -11.57 30.26
C ASP A 202 2.61 -12.50 29.03
N PHE A 203 1.99 -12.02 27.94
CA PHE A 203 2.03 -12.74 26.67
C PHE A 203 3.47 -12.79 26.14
N ASP A 204 3.99 -13.98 25.93
CA ASP A 204 5.36 -14.16 25.44
C ASP A 204 5.38 -14.61 23.99
N THR A 205 4.71 -15.72 23.73
CA THR A 205 4.64 -16.35 22.42
C THR A 205 3.41 -17.25 22.40
N TRP A 206 3.00 -17.65 21.20
CA TRP A 206 2.05 -18.74 21.05
C TRP A 206 2.70 -20.04 21.50
N ASP A 207 2.21 -20.62 22.60
CA ASP A 207 2.81 -21.78 23.28
C ASP A 207 2.13 -23.13 22.93
N GLU A 208 2.87 -24.24 23.01
CA GLU A 208 2.26 -25.57 23.09
C GLU A 208 1.72 -25.82 24.51
N ILE A 209 0.43 -26.17 24.66
CA ILE A 209 -0.10 -26.69 25.95
C ILE A 209 -0.01 -28.21 25.92
N PRO A 210 0.73 -28.85 26.84
CA PRO A 210 0.91 -30.31 26.88
C PRO A 210 -0.40 -31.12 26.98
N ASP A 211 -1.45 -30.59 27.63
CA ASP A 211 -2.61 -31.39 28.05
C ASP A 211 -3.99 -30.86 27.63
N LYS A 212 -4.07 -29.78 26.83
CA LYS A 212 -5.35 -29.21 26.39
C LYS A 212 -5.38 -29.02 24.88
N HIS A 213 -6.21 -29.80 24.20
CA HIS A 213 -6.59 -29.49 22.83
C HIS A 213 -7.47 -28.23 22.81
N PRO A 214 -7.27 -27.30 21.83
CA PRO A 214 -6.23 -27.30 20.80
C PRO A 214 -4.93 -26.62 21.27
N LYS A 215 -3.79 -27.26 20.98
CA LYS A 215 -2.42 -26.74 21.15
C LYS A 215 -2.30 -25.36 20.49
N MET A 216 -1.62 -24.40 21.12
CA MET A 216 -1.77 -22.99 20.73
C MET A 216 -0.72 -22.42 19.80
N ASN A 217 0.24 -23.22 19.37
CA ASN A 217 1.08 -22.92 18.22
C ASN A 217 1.06 -24.13 17.28
N PRO A 218 0.74 -23.96 15.99
CA PRO A 218 0.73 -25.09 15.07
C PRO A 218 2.12 -25.69 14.81
N PHE A 219 3.18 -24.92 15.05
CA PHE A 219 4.57 -25.38 15.00
C PHE A 219 5.05 -26.02 16.32
N PHE A 220 4.22 -26.05 17.36
CA PHE A 220 4.53 -26.69 18.65
C PHE A 220 5.84 -26.23 19.28
N LEU A 221 6.15 -24.93 19.17
CA LEU A 221 7.35 -24.40 19.79
C LEU A 221 7.14 -24.24 21.31
N PRO A 222 8.04 -24.80 22.15
CA PRO A 222 8.03 -24.52 23.58
C PRO A 222 8.55 -23.10 23.84
N LYS A 223 8.27 -22.56 25.03
CA LYS A 223 8.91 -21.34 25.53
C LYS A 223 10.44 -21.48 25.45
N PRO A 224 11.19 -20.41 25.12
CA PRO A 224 12.63 -20.48 24.93
C PRO A 224 13.44 -20.51 26.24
N TYR A 225 12.77 -20.50 27.40
CA TYR A 225 13.38 -20.54 28.73
C TYR A 225 12.76 -21.63 29.59
N ASP A 226 13.54 -22.13 30.54
CA ASP A 226 13.11 -23.10 31.52
C ASP A 226 12.11 -22.45 32.48
N THR A 227 10.88 -22.94 32.51
CA THR A 227 9.79 -22.49 33.37
C THR A 227 10.00 -22.99 34.81
N GLN A 228 11.16 -22.75 35.41
CA GLN A 228 11.49 -23.28 36.74
C GLN A 228 10.67 -22.66 37.89
N ALA A 229 9.86 -21.63 37.59
CA ALA A 229 8.99 -21.03 38.57
C ALA A 229 7.61 -21.70 38.45
N GLU A 230 7.17 -22.39 39.52
CA GLU A 230 5.86 -23.06 39.61
C GLU A 230 4.69 -22.11 39.24
N ASP A 231 4.88 -20.79 39.32
CA ASP A 231 3.90 -19.77 38.96
C ASP A 231 3.89 -19.33 37.49
N ASP A 232 4.89 -19.68 36.68
CA ASP A 232 4.95 -19.36 35.23
C ASP A 232 4.49 -20.55 34.35
N GLU A 233 4.59 -21.79 34.87
CA GLU A 233 4.04 -22.99 34.23
C GLU A 233 2.49 -23.01 34.22
N ASP A 234 1.86 -22.48 35.28
CA ASP A 234 0.40 -22.61 35.47
C ASP A 234 -0.42 -21.49 34.82
N LYS A 235 0.16 -20.31 34.56
CA LYS A 235 -0.61 -19.11 34.14
C LYS A 235 -1.05 -19.11 32.68
N ASN A 236 -0.22 -19.65 31.78
CA ASN A 236 -0.49 -19.78 30.34
C ASN A 236 -1.22 -18.54 29.75
N CYS A 237 -0.54 -17.40 29.78
CA CYS A 237 -1.09 -16.08 29.48
C CYS A 237 -1.31 -15.85 27.99
N GLN A 238 -2.29 -16.54 27.42
CA GLN A 238 -2.69 -16.34 26.04
C GLN A 238 -3.89 -15.42 25.91
N PRO A 239 -3.97 -14.65 24.82
CA PRO A 239 -5.17 -13.91 24.48
C PRO A 239 -6.32 -14.89 24.15
N PRO A 240 -7.57 -14.55 24.50
CA PRO A 240 -8.73 -15.31 24.08
C PRO A 240 -8.91 -15.26 22.56
N LEU A 241 -9.32 -16.40 22.01
CA LEU A 241 -9.63 -16.54 20.59
C LEU A 241 -11.14 -16.48 20.36
N GLY A 242 -11.54 -15.77 19.31
CA GLY A 242 -12.91 -15.63 18.86
C GLY A 242 -13.28 -16.55 17.69
N ALA A 243 -14.18 -16.02 16.88
CA ALA A 243 -14.64 -16.64 15.65
C ALA A 243 -13.56 -16.58 14.55
N ASP A 244 -13.88 -17.14 13.39
CA ASP A 244 -13.05 -17.07 12.18
C ASP A 244 -13.98 -16.64 11.02
N PRO A 245 -14.44 -15.37 11.05
CA PRO A 245 -15.41 -14.86 10.09
C PRO A 245 -14.82 -14.69 8.70
N TYR A 246 -15.71 -14.60 7.72
CA TYR A 246 -15.40 -14.05 6.41
C TYR A 246 -15.65 -12.55 6.42
N GLU A 247 -14.68 -11.78 5.94
CA GLU A 247 -14.84 -10.35 5.68
C GLU A 247 -14.68 -10.07 4.19
N TRP A 248 -15.35 -9.01 3.71
CA TRP A 248 -15.02 -8.44 2.41
C TRP A 248 -13.64 -7.78 2.47
N ASP A 249 -13.10 -7.48 1.30
CA ASP A 249 -11.94 -6.61 1.21
C ASP A 249 -12.33 -5.21 1.67
N HIS A 250 -11.34 -4.40 2.03
CA HIS A 250 -11.60 -3.09 2.56
C HIS A 250 -10.78 -2.03 1.84
N LEU A 251 -11.42 -0.91 1.56
CA LEU A 251 -10.74 0.35 1.27
C LEU A 251 -10.47 1.06 2.60
N PHE A 252 -9.24 1.48 2.83
CA PHE A 252 -8.88 2.28 4.00
C PHE A 252 -8.31 3.63 3.57
N LYS A 253 -8.64 4.68 4.32
CA LYS A 253 -7.84 5.91 4.35
C LYS A 253 -6.81 5.76 5.46
N SER A 254 -5.54 5.93 5.11
CA SER A 254 -4.42 5.84 6.04
C SER A 254 -3.92 7.22 6.46
N TYR A 255 -3.55 7.34 7.74
CA TYR A 255 -2.88 8.48 8.34
C TYR A 255 -2.00 8.00 9.50
N GLU A 256 -1.09 8.86 9.98
CA GLU A 256 -0.13 8.50 11.03
C GLU A 256 -0.82 7.97 12.30
N GLY A 257 -0.46 6.75 12.72
CA GLY A 257 -0.97 6.11 13.93
C GLY A 257 -2.33 5.45 13.82
N ALA A 258 -2.97 5.50 12.64
CA ALA A 258 -4.26 4.84 12.39
C ALA A 258 -4.16 3.32 12.59
N TYR A 259 -5.18 2.74 13.22
CA TYR A 259 -5.34 1.30 13.40
C TYR A 259 -6.65 0.83 12.79
N HIS A 260 -6.59 -0.24 12.00
CA HIS A 260 -7.67 -0.65 11.10
C HIS A 260 -8.34 -1.99 11.45
N GLY A 261 -8.06 -2.52 12.64
CA GLY A 261 -8.85 -3.61 13.22
C GLY A 261 -8.26 -5.02 13.09
N GLN A 262 -7.15 -5.24 12.39
CA GLN A 262 -6.48 -6.55 12.38
C GLN A 262 -5.46 -6.69 13.52
N PRO A 263 -5.59 -7.69 14.41
CA PRO A 263 -4.73 -7.82 15.58
C PRO A 263 -3.28 -8.13 15.24
N ASN A 264 -2.38 -7.61 16.06
CA ASN A 264 -0.98 -8.03 16.11
C ASN A 264 -0.56 -8.14 17.57
N PRO A 265 -0.77 -9.30 18.23
CA PRO A 265 -0.46 -9.52 19.64
C PRO A 265 0.98 -9.18 20.05
N ALA A 266 1.96 -9.54 19.21
CA ALA A 266 3.37 -9.26 19.49
C ALA A 266 3.64 -7.75 19.54
N ARG A 267 3.13 -6.99 18.56
CA ARG A 267 3.25 -5.53 18.52
C ARG A 267 2.39 -4.86 19.61
N ALA A 268 1.19 -5.37 19.88
CA ALA A 268 0.29 -4.89 20.93
C ALA A 268 0.99 -4.87 22.30
N ARG A 269 1.68 -5.97 22.63
CA ARG A 269 2.53 -6.08 23.82
C ARG A 269 3.70 -5.11 23.77
N ASN A 270 4.52 -5.17 22.71
CA ASN A 270 5.77 -4.41 22.66
C ASN A 270 5.55 -2.89 22.72
N LEU A 271 4.48 -2.40 22.07
CA LEU A 271 4.13 -0.98 22.02
C LEU A 271 3.14 -0.55 23.10
N LYS A 272 2.61 -1.49 23.88
CA LYS A 272 1.53 -1.26 24.86
C LYS A 272 0.29 -0.61 24.23
N ASP A 273 0.04 -0.96 22.98
CA ASP A 273 -1.10 -0.48 22.21
C ASP A 273 -2.22 -1.50 22.30
N ILE A 274 -3.18 -1.22 23.18
CA ILE A 274 -4.25 -2.16 23.49
C ILE A 274 -5.10 -2.49 22.26
N ARG A 275 -5.16 -1.58 21.28
CA ARG A 275 -6.02 -1.71 20.09
C ARG A 275 -5.71 -2.98 19.31
N GLN A 276 -4.45 -3.34 19.29
CA GLN A 276 -3.89 -4.42 18.48
C GLN A 276 -4.11 -5.82 19.08
N TRP A 277 -4.79 -5.91 20.23
CA TRP A 277 -5.33 -7.17 20.75
C TRP A 277 -6.75 -7.48 20.24
N HIS A 278 -7.40 -6.53 19.58
CA HIS A 278 -8.80 -6.64 19.24
C HIS A 278 -8.96 -6.69 17.73
N PHE A 279 -9.51 -7.82 17.28
CA PHE A 279 -10.13 -7.90 15.98
C PHE A 279 -11.47 -7.16 16.10
N MET A 280 -11.68 -6.18 15.24
CA MET A 280 -12.95 -5.46 15.19
C MET A 280 -13.41 -5.33 13.74
N ASP A 281 -14.50 -6.02 13.42
CA ASP A 281 -15.27 -5.77 12.21
C ASP A 281 -15.96 -4.40 12.34
N ARG A 282 -16.08 -3.65 11.23
CA ARG A 282 -16.71 -2.32 11.21
C ARG A 282 -18.09 -2.29 11.87
N SER A 283 -18.87 -3.34 11.70
CA SER A 283 -20.23 -3.44 12.25
C SER A 283 -20.27 -3.64 13.77
N GLU A 284 -19.14 -3.97 14.39
CA GLU A 284 -19.00 -4.22 15.83
C GLU A 284 -18.40 -3.04 16.61
N ILE A 285 -17.97 -1.97 15.92
CA ILE A 285 -17.36 -0.79 16.55
C ILE A 285 -18.43 0.08 17.22
N SER A 286 -18.40 0.13 18.55
CA SER A 286 -19.17 1.12 19.33
C SER A 286 -18.38 2.44 19.44
N PRO A 287 -18.97 3.60 19.09
CA PRO A 287 -18.27 4.89 19.18
C PRO A 287 -17.72 5.15 20.60
N GLY A 288 -16.41 5.41 20.68
CA GLY A 288 -15.73 5.81 21.92
C GLY A 288 -15.22 4.67 22.82
N GLU A 289 -15.39 3.40 22.41
CA GLU A 289 -14.83 2.26 23.15
C GLU A 289 -13.34 2.06 22.85
N MET A 290 -12.95 2.28 21.59
CA MET A 290 -11.57 2.14 21.11
C MET A 290 -11.33 3.01 19.88
N ASP A 291 -10.13 3.58 19.76
CA ASP A 291 -9.75 4.43 18.62
C ASP A 291 -9.31 3.58 17.42
N ILE A 292 -10.31 3.05 16.70
CA ILE A 292 -10.15 2.21 15.50
C ILE A 292 -10.81 2.89 14.32
N GLU A 293 -10.15 2.85 13.17
CA GLU A 293 -10.62 3.39 11.91
C GLU A 293 -11.08 2.26 10.98
N PRO A 294 -12.38 1.96 10.92
CA PRO A 294 -12.87 0.89 10.08
C PRO A 294 -12.73 1.21 8.59
N GLY A 295 -12.42 0.18 7.80
CA GLY A 295 -12.38 0.27 6.35
C GLY A 295 -13.77 0.24 5.76
N TRP A 296 -13.92 0.72 4.54
CA TRP A 296 -15.16 0.54 3.79
C TRP A 296 -15.14 -0.81 3.08
N PRO A 297 -16.17 -1.66 3.26
CA PRO A 297 -16.20 -2.95 2.61
C PRO A 297 -16.35 -2.80 1.09
N VAL A 298 -15.52 -3.52 0.35
CA VAL A 298 -15.50 -3.60 -1.11
C VAL A 298 -15.51 -5.07 -1.49
N GLU A 299 -16.37 -5.46 -2.45
CA GLU A 299 -16.53 -6.87 -2.80
C GLU A 299 -15.20 -7.52 -3.24
N SER A 300 -14.81 -8.58 -2.53
CA SER A 300 -13.55 -9.29 -2.74
C SER A 300 -13.45 -10.01 -4.10
N ALA A 301 -12.25 -10.30 -4.60
CA ALA A 301 -10.95 -9.85 -4.10
C ALA A 301 -10.51 -8.60 -4.86
N THR A 302 -10.07 -7.58 -4.16
CA THR A 302 -9.50 -6.35 -4.70
C THR A 302 -7.98 -6.49 -4.86
N GLY A 303 -7.41 -5.79 -5.84
CA GLY A 303 -5.99 -5.82 -6.16
C GLY A 303 -5.40 -4.42 -6.27
N GLY A 304 -5.23 -3.92 -7.49
CA GLY A 304 -4.74 -2.57 -7.76
C GLY A 304 -5.69 -1.43 -7.41
N ILE A 305 -5.13 -0.28 -7.04
CA ILE A 305 -5.84 0.97 -6.75
C ILE A 305 -5.17 2.18 -7.41
N THR A 306 -5.93 3.10 -7.98
CA THR A 306 -5.39 4.36 -8.52
C THR A 306 -6.39 5.51 -8.44
N GLU A 307 -5.90 6.74 -8.52
CA GLU A 307 -6.75 7.94 -8.57
C GLU A 307 -7.04 8.31 -10.03
N TYR A 308 -8.31 8.59 -10.35
CA TYR A 308 -8.70 9.11 -11.65
C TYR A 308 -8.49 10.63 -11.70
N ARG A 309 -7.47 11.09 -12.44
CA ARG A 309 -7.02 12.50 -12.36
C ARG A 309 -7.54 13.41 -13.48
N GLY A 310 -8.04 12.84 -14.56
CA GLY A 310 -8.37 13.58 -15.78
C GLY A 310 -9.70 14.32 -15.70
N SER A 311 -9.80 15.43 -16.44
CA SER A 311 -11.02 16.22 -16.56
C SER A 311 -11.99 15.71 -17.64
N CYS A 312 -11.80 14.49 -18.15
CA CYS A 312 -12.78 13.84 -19.01
C CYS A 312 -14.17 13.80 -18.35
N PHE A 313 -15.22 13.71 -19.17
CA PHE A 313 -16.59 13.72 -18.69
C PHE A 313 -16.94 14.99 -17.87
N GLY A 314 -16.31 16.11 -18.21
CA GLY A 314 -16.45 17.38 -17.50
C GLY A 314 -15.83 17.39 -16.10
N GLY A 315 -14.90 16.47 -15.81
CA GLY A 315 -14.22 16.35 -14.52
C GLY A 315 -15.10 15.78 -13.40
N LYS A 316 -16.24 15.18 -13.74
CA LYS A 316 -17.21 14.66 -12.75
C LYS A 316 -16.70 13.51 -11.89
N ILE A 317 -15.67 12.82 -12.35
CA ILE A 317 -15.05 11.68 -11.64
C ILE A 317 -13.57 11.96 -11.33
N ARG A 318 -13.18 13.24 -11.38
CA ARG A 318 -11.81 13.66 -11.11
C ARG A 318 -11.57 13.66 -9.61
N GLY A 319 -10.58 12.90 -9.16
CA GLY A 319 -10.27 12.69 -7.74
C GLY A 319 -10.93 11.45 -7.14
N ASP A 320 -11.78 10.76 -7.91
CA ASP A 320 -12.37 9.48 -7.51
C ASP A 320 -11.30 8.38 -7.57
N LEU A 321 -11.52 7.30 -6.82
CA LEU A 321 -10.64 6.14 -6.84
C LEU A 321 -11.15 5.09 -7.83
N LEU A 322 -10.21 4.43 -8.49
CA LEU A 322 -10.45 3.20 -9.21
C LEU A 322 -9.86 2.05 -8.42
N VAL A 323 -10.61 0.97 -8.29
CA VAL A 323 -10.15 -0.28 -7.66
C VAL A 323 -10.41 -1.44 -8.60
N SER A 324 -9.39 -2.26 -8.82
CA SER A 324 -9.54 -3.47 -9.62
C SER A 324 -10.03 -4.63 -8.75
N LYS A 325 -11.01 -5.37 -9.26
CA LYS A 325 -11.41 -6.65 -8.69
C LYS A 325 -10.79 -7.78 -9.50
N TRP A 326 -10.16 -8.69 -8.79
CA TRP A 326 -9.47 -9.84 -9.33
C TRP A 326 -10.35 -10.64 -10.29
N ASN A 327 -9.91 -10.76 -11.54
CA ASN A 327 -10.62 -11.46 -12.63
C ASN A 327 -12.01 -10.91 -12.94
N LYS A 328 -12.29 -9.66 -12.59
CA LYS A 328 -13.63 -9.06 -12.64
C LYS A 328 -13.55 -7.58 -13.05
N GLU A 329 -14.61 -6.84 -12.74
CA GLU A 329 -14.78 -5.43 -13.06
C GLU A 329 -13.77 -4.49 -12.36
N ILE A 330 -13.70 -3.27 -12.90
CA ILE A 330 -13.13 -2.11 -12.19
C ILE A 330 -14.25 -1.36 -11.49
N TYR A 331 -14.05 -1.08 -10.22
CA TYR A 331 -14.87 -0.19 -9.42
C TYR A 331 -14.41 1.25 -9.57
N LEU A 332 -15.36 2.15 -9.75
CA LEU A 332 -15.22 3.58 -9.51
C LEU A 332 -15.82 3.85 -8.13
N ILE A 333 -15.02 4.44 -7.25
CA ILE A 333 -15.39 4.75 -5.88
C ILE A 333 -15.39 6.26 -5.73
N ASP A 334 -16.57 6.81 -5.51
CA ASP A 334 -16.74 8.19 -5.04
C ASP A 334 -16.49 8.22 -3.53
N LEU A 335 -15.52 9.02 -3.11
CA LEU A 335 -15.09 9.10 -1.71
C LEU A 335 -16.01 10.05 -0.94
N PRO A 336 -16.47 9.69 0.27
CA PRO A 336 -17.25 10.61 1.10
C PRO A 336 -16.44 11.86 1.47
N ASP A 337 -17.11 13.00 1.60
CA ASP A 337 -16.50 14.29 1.93
C ASP A 337 -15.85 14.30 3.32
N GLU A 338 -16.34 13.49 4.27
CA GLU A 338 -15.79 13.34 5.62
C GLU A 338 -15.32 11.91 5.86
N THR A 339 -14.05 11.76 6.28
CA THR A 339 -13.46 10.45 6.61
C THR A 339 -13.64 10.16 8.10
N GLY A 340 -14.31 9.06 8.42
CA GLY A 340 -14.64 8.65 9.80
C GLY A 340 -16.14 8.58 10.12
N GLY A 341 -17.01 8.94 9.15
CA GLY A 341 -18.46 8.75 9.25
C GLY A 341 -18.91 7.32 8.92
N ASN A 342 -20.13 6.97 9.33
CA ASN A 342 -20.85 5.78 8.86
C ASN A 342 -21.29 5.88 7.37
N ASP A 343 -20.69 6.80 6.62
CA ASP A 343 -21.06 7.05 5.22
C ASP A 343 -20.60 5.87 4.36
N GLU A 344 -21.56 5.30 3.63
CA GLU A 344 -21.34 4.22 2.68
C GLU A 344 -20.60 4.75 1.45
N LEU A 345 -19.69 3.95 0.88
CA LEU A 345 -19.08 4.28 -0.41
C LEU A 345 -20.12 4.17 -1.52
N GLU A 346 -20.13 5.14 -2.43
CA GLU A 346 -20.81 4.95 -3.71
C GLU A 346 -19.88 4.21 -4.67
N ILE A 347 -20.10 2.89 -4.79
CA ILE A 347 -19.34 2.00 -5.67
C ILE A 347 -20.10 1.77 -6.97
N LYS A 348 -19.48 2.11 -8.09
CA LYS A 348 -20.00 1.88 -9.45
C LYS A 348 -19.10 0.93 -10.22
N THR A 349 -19.67 0.07 -11.06
CA THR A 349 -18.89 -0.69 -12.05
C THR A 349 -18.57 0.22 -13.25
N LEU A 350 -17.28 0.45 -13.51
CA LEU A 350 -16.82 1.30 -14.62
C LEU A 350 -16.54 0.49 -15.89
N VAL A 351 -15.77 -0.59 -15.78
CA VAL A 351 -15.28 -1.40 -16.91
C VAL A 351 -15.49 -2.88 -16.57
N SER A 352 -16.07 -3.66 -17.49
CA SER A 352 -16.48 -5.07 -17.26
C SER A 352 -15.76 -6.20 -18.01
N PRO A 353 -14.78 -6.02 -18.93
CA PRO A 353 -13.91 -7.15 -19.26
C PRO A 353 -13.19 -7.56 -17.97
N GLY A 354 -13.33 -8.82 -17.58
CA GLY A 354 -12.64 -9.37 -16.42
C GLY A 354 -11.19 -9.76 -16.76
N GLY A 355 -10.42 -10.07 -15.74
CA GLY A 355 -9.06 -10.63 -15.87
C GLY A 355 -7.99 -9.81 -15.14
N HIS A 356 -8.36 -8.63 -14.64
CA HIS A 356 -7.38 -7.66 -14.16
C HIS A 356 -6.94 -7.95 -12.73
N LEU A 357 -5.62 -7.90 -12.49
CA LEU A 357 -4.99 -7.93 -11.16
C LEU A 357 -4.75 -6.53 -10.62
N ASP A 358 -4.32 -5.64 -11.51
CA ASP A 358 -3.81 -4.33 -11.15
C ASP A 358 -4.17 -3.29 -12.23
N ILE A 359 -4.18 -2.02 -11.85
CA ILE A 359 -4.60 -0.88 -12.67
C ILE A 359 -3.72 0.34 -12.47
N VAL A 360 -3.45 1.04 -13.56
CA VAL A 360 -2.69 2.30 -13.53
C VAL A 360 -3.39 3.33 -14.40
N TYR A 361 -3.55 4.54 -13.87
CA TYR A 361 -4.07 5.68 -14.65
C TYR A 361 -3.04 6.13 -15.70
N GLY A 362 -3.47 6.24 -16.95
CA GLY A 362 -2.66 6.67 -18.08
C GLY A 362 -3.12 8.00 -18.69
N PRO A 363 -2.35 8.55 -19.65
CA PRO A 363 -2.69 9.79 -20.35
C PRO A 363 -4.02 9.70 -21.09
N ALA A 364 -4.65 10.86 -21.32
CA ALA A 364 -5.91 11.02 -22.01
C ALA A 364 -7.03 10.18 -21.37
N CYS A 365 -7.05 10.19 -20.03
CA CYS A 365 -8.03 9.50 -19.20
C CYS A 365 -8.08 7.99 -19.44
N SER A 366 -6.97 7.41 -19.91
CA SER A 366 -6.88 5.98 -20.11
C SER A 366 -6.67 5.25 -18.79
N ILE A 367 -7.12 4.00 -18.74
CA ILE A 367 -6.89 3.09 -17.63
C ILE A 367 -6.15 1.89 -18.22
N VAL A 368 -4.92 1.69 -17.79
CA VAL A 368 -4.11 0.52 -18.14
C VAL A 368 -4.41 -0.56 -17.11
N MET A 369 -4.75 -1.75 -17.58
CA MET A 369 -5.21 -2.86 -16.76
C MET A 369 -4.34 -4.08 -17.03
N LEU A 370 -3.73 -4.63 -15.99
CA LEU A 370 -2.87 -5.79 -16.08
C LEU A 370 -3.70 -7.07 -15.96
N ASP A 371 -3.88 -7.80 -17.06
CA ASP A 371 -4.46 -9.15 -17.02
C ASP A 371 -3.34 -10.19 -16.81
N TYR A 372 -3.13 -10.54 -15.54
CA TYR A 372 -2.11 -11.49 -15.13
C TYR A 372 -2.35 -12.89 -15.71
N LYS A 373 -3.61 -13.36 -15.80
CA LYS A 373 -3.91 -14.71 -16.30
C LYS A 373 -3.76 -14.81 -17.81
N GLY A 374 -4.19 -13.79 -18.54
CA GLY A 374 -4.07 -13.72 -19.99
C GLY A 374 -2.68 -13.32 -20.47
N GLY A 375 -1.85 -12.73 -19.60
CA GLY A 375 -0.54 -12.18 -19.99
C GLY A 375 -0.68 -11.00 -20.94
N THR A 376 -1.72 -10.18 -20.75
CA THR A 376 -2.03 -9.04 -21.63
C THR A 376 -2.18 -7.74 -20.86
N LEU A 377 -1.91 -6.63 -21.53
CA LEU A 377 -2.28 -5.30 -21.07
C LEU A 377 -3.55 -4.89 -21.82
N ASN A 378 -4.59 -4.54 -21.07
CA ASN A 378 -5.82 -3.99 -21.61
C ASN A 378 -5.85 -2.49 -21.33
N ILE A 379 -6.27 -1.69 -22.31
CA ILE A 379 -6.33 -0.24 -22.17
C ILE A 379 -7.78 0.17 -22.39
N ALA A 380 -8.41 0.72 -21.36
CA ALA A 380 -9.71 1.39 -21.49
C ALA A 380 -9.46 2.87 -21.78
N VAL A 381 -10.15 3.40 -22.78
CA VAL A 381 -10.15 4.82 -23.12
C VAL A 381 -11.59 5.33 -23.11
N PRO A 382 -11.82 6.62 -22.81
CA PRO A 382 -13.15 7.20 -22.92
C PRO A 382 -13.77 7.02 -24.31
N ASN A 383 -15.07 6.76 -24.36
CA ASN A 383 -15.81 6.77 -25.61
C ASN A 383 -16.00 8.23 -26.08
N ASN A 384 -15.69 8.51 -27.36
CA ASN A 384 -15.85 9.84 -27.96
C ASN A 384 -17.28 10.39 -27.81
N ASP A 385 -18.32 9.59 -28.06
CA ASP A 385 -19.72 10.04 -27.94
C ASP A 385 -20.06 10.51 -26.52
N ALA A 386 -19.44 9.89 -25.51
CA ALA A 386 -19.64 10.26 -24.11
C ALA A 386 -18.89 11.55 -23.74
N LEU A 387 -17.74 11.79 -24.36
CA LEU A 387 -16.95 13.02 -24.20
C LEU A 387 -17.58 14.23 -24.91
N ASP A 388 -18.18 14.02 -26.07
CA ASP A 388 -18.79 15.09 -26.89
C ASP A 388 -19.94 15.82 -26.16
N ALA A 389 -20.51 15.22 -25.11
CA ALA A 389 -21.49 15.87 -24.22
C ALA A 389 -20.89 16.99 -23.34
N TYR A 390 -19.57 17.03 -23.19
CA TYR A 390 -18.85 17.95 -22.29
C TYR A 390 -17.90 18.89 -23.04
N GLU A 391 -17.69 18.64 -24.33
CA GLU A 391 -16.64 19.24 -25.13
C GLU A 391 -17.23 19.88 -26.39
N ASN A 392 -16.50 20.86 -26.93
CA ASN A 392 -16.79 21.38 -28.26
C ASN A 392 -15.80 20.75 -29.24
N ASP A 393 -16.31 19.97 -30.18
CA ASP A 393 -15.50 19.24 -31.18
C ASP A 393 -14.56 20.16 -31.99
N ASP A 394 -14.86 21.45 -32.13
CA ASP A 394 -14.01 22.40 -32.85
C ASP A 394 -12.80 22.90 -32.03
N LYS A 395 -12.80 22.69 -30.70
CA LYS A 395 -11.77 23.21 -29.79
C LYS A 395 -10.86 22.09 -29.28
N PRO A 396 -9.56 22.38 -29.09
CA PRO A 396 -8.65 21.44 -28.46
C PRO A 396 -8.95 21.36 -26.95
N VAL A 397 -8.90 20.15 -26.40
CA VAL A 397 -9.18 19.91 -24.98
C VAL A 397 -8.04 19.11 -24.37
N VAL A 398 -7.44 19.64 -23.31
CA VAL A 398 -6.46 18.94 -22.46
C VAL A 398 -7.22 18.36 -21.28
N PHE A 399 -7.06 17.06 -21.04
CA PHE A 399 -7.73 16.34 -19.96
C PHE A 399 -6.86 16.13 -18.74
N ASP A 400 -5.58 15.85 -18.94
CA ASP A 400 -4.67 15.45 -17.87
C ASP A 400 -3.22 15.79 -18.17
N ILE A 401 -2.40 15.65 -17.13
CA ILE A 401 -0.95 15.78 -17.17
C ILE A 401 -0.32 14.63 -16.36
N LEU A 402 0.68 13.97 -16.92
CA LEU A 402 1.47 12.95 -16.23
C LEU A 402 2.98 13.25 -16.35
N PRO A 403 3.76 13.12 -15.26
CA PRO A 403 3.28 13.00 -13.88
C PRO A 403 2.52 14.26 -13.44
N TRP A 404 1.67 14.14 -12.42
CA TRP A 404 0.90 15.27 -11.88
C TRP A 404 1.69 16.11 -10.87
N ARG A 405 2.91 15.67 -10.51
CA ARG A 405 3.82 16.40 -9.63
C ARG A 405 5.27 16.18 -10.00
N ALA A 406 6.14 17.12 -9.66
CA ALA A 406 7.57 17.03 -9.95
C ALA A 406 8.44 17.99 -9.11
N PRO A 407 9.76 17.72 -8.98
CA PRO A 407 10.71 18.65 -8.36
C PRO A 407 10.89 19.95 -9.15
N THR A 408 11.16 21.06 -8.49
CA THR A 408 11.44 22.36 -9.15
C THR A 408 12.80 22.44 -9.85
N ASN A 409 13.77 21.65 -9.41
CA ASN A 409 15.19 21.88 -9.70
C ASN A 409 15.76 21.09 -10.89
N ARG A 410 14.92 20.42 -11.69
CA ARG A 410 15.36 19.56 -12.81
C ARG A 410 14.40 19.64 -13.98
N ASN A 411 14.88 19.21 -15.14
CA ASN A 411 14.02 19.03 -16.30
C ASN A 411 13.00 17.93 -16.02
N ILE A 412 11.74 18.15 -16.40
CA ILE A 412 10.64 17.22 -16.13
C ILE A 412 9.97 16.85 -17.44
N PRO A 413 10.06 15.60 -17.91
CA PRO A 413 9.23 15.13 -19.00
C PRO A 413 7.78 15.05 -18.52
N ILE A 414 6.88 15.65 -19.29
CA ILE A 414 5.44 15.61 -19.07
C ILE A 414 4.72 15.12 -20.32
N VAL A 415 3.61 14.43 -20.09
CA VAL A 415 2.67 14.02 -21.12
C VAL A 415 1.32 14.65 -20.81
N LEU A 416 0.81 15.47 -21.74
CA LEU A 416 -0.54 15.98 -21.70
C LEU A 416 -1.43 15.10 -22.56
N GLY A 417 -2.47 14.52 -21.96
CA GLY A 417 -3.51 13.80 -22.68
C GLY A 417 -4.68 14.71 -23.02
N GLY A 418 -5.31 14.47 -24.17
CA GLY A 418 -6.43 15.29 -24.62
C GLY A 418 -7.05 14.84 -25.94
N ARG A 419 -7.72 15.77 -26.61
CA ARG A 419 -8.34 15.58 -27.93
C ARG A 419 -8.22 16.84 -28.79
N HIS A 420 -8.25 16.63 -30.10
CA HIS A 420 -8.34 17.65 -31.15
C HIS A 420 -7.14 18.62 -31.18
N PHE A 421 -5.98 18.16 -30.71
CA PHE A 421 -4.75 18.95 -30.73
C PHE A 421 -4.28 19.28 -32.13
N THR A 422 -4.53 18.38 -33.09
CA THR A 422 -4.10 18.53 -34.50
C THR A 422 -5.25 18.56 -35.49
N LYS A 423 -6.48 18.80 -35.01
CA LYS A 423 -7.67 18.88 -35.87
C LYS A 423 -7.51 20.05 -36.84
N ASP A 424 -7.93 19.85 -38.09
CA ASP A 424 -7.87 20.85 -39.16
C ASP A 424 -6.47 21.43 -39.43
N GLY A 425 -5.41 20.68 -39.09
CA GLY A 425 -4.01 21.10 -39.28
C GLY A 425 -3.48 22.04 -38.21
N ARG A 426 -4.24 22.24 -37.12
CA ARG A 426 -3.79 22.95 -35.91
C ARG A 426 -2.51 22.32 -35.35
N GLU A 427 -1.66 23.13 -34.72
CA GLU A 427 -0.47 22.64 -34.01
C GLU A 427 -0.36 23.27 -32.61
N PRO A 428 0.00 22.48 -31.57
CA PRO A 428 0.37 23.02 -30.28
C PRO A 428 1.59 23.94 -30.42
N SER A 429 1.45 25.20 -30.02
CA SER A 429 2.49 26.23 -30.16
C SER A 429 3.20 26.55 -28.85
N LYS A 430 2.53 26.34 -27.71
CA LYS A 430 3.08 26.66 -26.38
C LYS A 430 2.39 25.86 -25.29
N VAL A 431 3.15 25.32 -24.34
CA VAL A 431 2.65 24.78 -23.06
C VAL A 431 3.13 25.68 -21.93
N VAL A 432 2.24 26.02 -21.00
CA VAL A 432 2.49 26.94 -19.89
C VAL A 432 1.95 26.37 -18.59
N ILE A 433 2.74 26.44 -17.53
CA ILE A 433 2.36 26.10 -16.16
C ILE A 433 2.38 27.38 -15.33
N ALA A 434 1.37 27.58 -14.47
CA ALA A 434 1.23 28.78 -13.63
C ALA A 434 1.22 30.12 -14.42
N GLY A 435 0.85 30.09 -15.71
CA GLY A 435 0.80 31.28 -16.57
C GLY A 435 2.16 31.80 -17.07
N GLU A 436 3.28 31.33 -16.53
CA GLU A 436 4.62 31.84 -16.89
C GLU A 436 5.67 30.77 -17.22
N ILE A 437 5.64 29.61 -16.57
CA ILE A 437 6.63 28.54 -16.74
C ILE A 437 6.38 27.86 -18.07
N LYS A 438 7.34 27.90 -19.00
CA LYS A 438 7.16 27.36 -20.35
C LYS A 438 7.72 25.95 -20.44
N ALA A 439 6.92 25.01 -20.94
CA ALA A 439 7.41 23.68 -21.28
C ALA A 439 7.74 23.58 -22.77
N ASP A 440 8.87 22.96 -23.08
CA ASP A 440 9.34 22.72 -24.45
C ASP A 440 8.62 21.51 -25.06
N ILE A 441 7.74 21.75 -26.02
CA ILE A 441 7.08 20.69 -26.78
C ILE A 441 8.12 19.89 -27.59
N LYS A 442 8.08 18.56 -27.47
CA LYS A 442 8.99 17.63 -28.15
C LYS A 442 8.28 16.80 -29.22
N LEU A 443 7.09 16.31 -28.91
CA LEU A 443 6.26 15.50 -29.80
C LEU A 443 4.79 15.81 -29.53
N TYR A 444 3.94 15.72 -30.54
CA TYR A 444 2.50 15.74 -30.35
C TYR A 444 1.79 14.96 -31.45
N ASP A 445 0.62 14.47 -31.10
CA ASP A 445 -0.39 13.96 -32.02
C ASP A 445 -1.77 14.54 -31.63
N ASN A 446 -2.85 14.00 -32.19
CA ASN A 446 -4.19 14.50 -31.95
C ASN A 446 -4.69 14.37 -30.50
N MET A 447 -4.08 13.48 -29.70
CA MET A 447 -4.50 13.14 -28.33
C MET A 447 -3.39 13.27 -27.28
N ARG A 448 -2.15 13.52 -27.69
CA ARG A 448 -0.99 13.54 -26.81
C ARG A 448 -0.06 14.70 -27.15
N ILE A 449 0.47 15.37 -26.13
CA ILE A 449 1.60 16.30 -26.23
C ILE A 449 2.66 15.84 -25.24
N GLU A 450 3.88 15.59 -25.72
CA GLU A 450 5.05 15.37 -24.89
C GLU A 450 5.84 16.67 -24.82
N ALA A 451 6.12 17.13 -23.60
CA ALA A 451 6.89 18.35 -23.37
C ALA A 451 7.89 18.16 -22.23
N VAL A 452 8.82 19.08 -22.11
CA VAL A 452 9.79 19.13 -21.00
C VAL A 452 9.66 20.46 -20.29
N ILE A 453 9.32 20.44 -19.00
CA ILE A 453 9.41 21.62 -18.14
C ILE A 453 10.90 21.82 -17.79
N PRO A 454 11.53 22.97 -18.10
CA PRO A 454 12.91 23.24 -17.72
C PRO A 454 13.06 23.35 -16.20
N GLY A 455 14.16 22.80 -15.67
CA GLY A 455 14.48 22.93 -14.25
C GLY A 455 14.91 24.36 -13.88
N GLY A 456 14.49 24.81 -12.70
CA GLY A 456 14.85 26.13 -12.15
C GLY A 456 13.96 27.29 -12.59
N ASP A 457 12.94 27.03 -13.41
CA ASP A 457 11.94 28.03 -13.81
C ASP A 457 10.79 28.18 -12.80
N ALA A 458 10.63 27.21 -11.89
CA ALA A 458 9.69 27.28 -10.77
C ALA A 458 10.34 27.94 -9.55
N ASP A 459 9.66 28.90 -8.93
CA ASP A 459 10.10 29.60 -7.72
C ASP A 459 9.36 29.11 -6.45
N ASP A 460 9.79 29.58 -5.28
CA ASP A 460 9.20 29.20 -3.98
C ASP A 460 7.70 29.57 -3.86
N ASN A 461 7.18 30.47 -4.70
CA ASN A 461 5.77 30.86 -4.70
C ASN A 461 4.87 29.86 -5.46
N THR A 462 5.45 28.94 -6.22
CA THR A 462 4.74 27.92 -7.02
C THR A 462 4.75 26.53 -6.39
N VAL A 463 5.45 26.36 -5.27
CA VAL A 463 5.59 25.08 -4.57
C VAL A 463 4.43 24.87 -3.61
N GLY A 464 3.90 23.63 -3.56
CA GLY A 464 2.92 23.23 -2.56
C GLY A 464 1.46 23.55 -2.90
N GLU A 465 1.21 24.24 -4.02
CA GLU A 465 -0.14 24.49 -4.54
C GLU A 465 -0.33 23.85 -5.92
N PHE A 466 -1.56 23.43 -6.22
CA PHE A 466 -1.91 22.91 -7.55
C PHE A 466 -2.09 24.04 -8.56
N LEU A 467 -1.29 23.97 -9.62
CA LEU A 467 -1.18 24.97 -10.67
C LEU A 467 -2.00 24.60 -11.90
N ASP A 468 -2.44 25.64 -12.60
CA ASP A 468 -3.09 25.51 -13.90
C ASP A 468 -2.06 25.17 -14.99
N VAL A 469 -2.47 24.33 -15.93
CA VAL A 469 -1.75 24.01 -17.15
C VAL A 469 -2.52 24.56 -18.34
N GLU A 470 -1.85 25.30 -19.21
CA GLU A 470 -2.44 25.91 -20.40
C GLU A 470 -1.67 25.50 -21.66
N VAL A 471 -2.40 25.11 -22.70
CA VAL A 471 -1.85 24.81 -24.03
C VAL A 471 -2.41 25.82 -25.02
N HIS A 472 -1.52 26.50 -25.73
CA HIS A 472 -1.86 27.39 -26.82
C HIS A 472 -1.55 26.73 -28.15
N PHE A 473 -2.34 27.07 -29.16
CA PHE A 473 -2.24 26.54 -30.50
C PHE A 473 -1.97 27.67 -31.50
N ASP A 474 -1.45 27.32 -32.67
CA ASP A 474 -1.07 28.25 -33.74
C ASP A 474 -2.27 28.99 -34.37
N ASP A 475 -3.46 28.39 -34.33
CA ASP A 475 -4.74 29.00 -34.74
C ASP A 475 -5.31 29.99 -33.73
N GLY A 476 -4.61 30.22 -32.61
CA GLY A 476 -5.01 31.13 -31.53
C GLY A 476 -5.98 30.53 -30.52
N THR A 477 -6.37 29.26 -30.68
CA THR A 477 -7.14 28.55 -29.64
C THR A 477 -6.26 28.21 -28.44
N THR A 478 -6.92 28.01 -27.29
CA THR A 478 -6.27 27.64 -26.04
C THR A 478 -7.07 26.59 -25.31
N SER A 479 -6.39 25.71 -24.60
CA SER A 479 -6.98 24.73 -23.69
C SER A 479 -6.39 24.91 -22.31
N LYS A 480 -7.23 24.88 -21.27
CA LYS A 480 -6.82 25.09 -19.88
C LYS A 480 -7.28 23.92 -19.03
N LEU A 481 -6.33 23.34 -18.29
CA LEU A 481 -6.53 22.30 -17.31
C LEU A 481 -6.25 22.90 -15.91
N PRO A 482 -7.29 23.22 -15.12
CA PRO A 482 -7.10 23.90 -13.85
C PRO A 482 -6.61 22.96 -12.75
N HIS A 483 -5.80 23.50 -11.81
CA HIS A 483 -5.33 22.82 -10.60
C HIS A 483 -4.80 21.40 -10.84
N ALA A 484 -3.90 21.20 -11.79
CA ALA A 484 -3.54 19.86 -12.27
C ALA A 484 -2.08 19.46 -12.11
N PHE A 485 -1.20 20.42 -11.81
CA PHE A 485 0.21 20.13 -11.64
C PHE A 485 0.74 20.70 -10.32
N LEU A 486 1.54 19.92 -9.60
CA LEU A 486 2.12 20.31 -8.32
C LEU A 486 3.65 20.30 -8.40
N PHE A 487 4.29 21.45 -8.16
CA PHE A 487 5.71 21.42 -7.83
C PHE A 487 5.90 21.03 -6.37
N ILE A 488 6.78 20.07 -6.13
CA ILE A 488 7.20 19.65 -4.80
C ILE A 488 8.62 20.13 -4.52
N ASP A 489 8.86 20.62 -3.31
CA ASP A 489 10.23 20.82 -2.85
C ASP A 489 10.85 19.46 -2.58
N VAL A 490 12.06 19.28 -3.07
CA VAL A 490 12.78 18.03 -2.93
C VAL A 490 14.07 18.35 -2.19
N PRO A 491 14.12 18.05 -0.87
CA PRO A 491 15.26 18.42 -0.04
C PRO A 491 16.57 17.94 -0.68
N THR A 492 17.51 18.83 -0.93
CA THR A 492 18.86 18.44 -1.37
C THR A 492 19.64 17.96 -0.14
N PHE A 493 19.63 16.65 0.09
CA PHE A 493 20.53 16.01 1.04
C PHE A 493 21.79 15.52 0.33
#